data_AF-A0A933LEU8-F1
#
_entry.id   AF-A0A933LEU8-F1
#
_cell.length_a   1.000
_cell.length_b   1.000
_cell.length_c   1.000
_cell.angle_alpha   90.00
_cell.angle_beta   90.00
_cell.angle_gamma   90.00
#
_symmetry.space_group_name_H-M   'P 1'
#
loop_
_entity.id
_entity.type
_entity.pdbx_description
1 polymer ?
#
loop_
_entity_poly.entity_id
_entity_poly.type
_entity_poly.pdbx_seq_one_letter_code
_entity_poly.pdbx_strand_id
1 'polypeptide(L)'
;MTDYHLPPTLQEYETSITAWLHAFAAENELFEAIDRGEPGESAEPRWYVRLKGEEKEHITIWFTLGQRTLRYEAYVLPAPAEHVAEVYELALRRNDRLVGAHFAIGVEDALFLRGELPLTALNEAELDRIIGSLYQYVESTFPALIRLAFASKFA
;
A
#
# COMPACT_ATOMS: atom_id res chain seq x y z
N MET A 1 11.39 -21.21 -34.89
CA MET A 1 12.38 -20.65 -33.94
C MET A 1 11.55 -20.28 -32.72
N THR A 2 11.56 -21.12 -31.68
CA THR A 2 10.72 -20.91 -30.50
C THR A 2 11.31 -19.73 -29.73
N ASP A 3 10.63 -18.57 -29.76
CA ASP A 3 10.93 -17.49 -28.84
C ASP A 3 10.73 -18.02 -27.43
N TYR A 4 11.84 -18.31 -26.75
CA TYR A 4 11.80 -18.55 -25.32
C TYR A 4 11.56 -17.19 -24.67
N HIS A 5 10.30 -16.87 -24.37
CA HIS A 5 9.97 -15.81 -23.44
C HIS A 5 10.49 -16.22 -22.06
N LEU A 6 11.73 -15.84 -21.76
CA LEU A 6 12.23 -15.89 -20.39
C LEU A 6 11.37 -14.93 -19.56
N PRO A 7 11.00 -15.32 -18.34
CA PRO A 7 10.31 -14.39 -17.45
C PRO A 7 11.19 -13.15 -17.25
N PRO A 8 10.59 -11.95 -17.10
CA PRO A 8 11.36 -10.74 -16.87
C PRO A 8 12.28 -10.90 -15.66
N THR A 9 13.48 -10.35 -15.79
CA THR A 9 14.43 -10.20 -14.70
C THR A 9 13.90 -9.19 -13.67
N LEU A 10 14.42 -9.25 -12.44
CA LEU A 10 14.04 -8.28 -11.40
C LEU A 10 14.36 -6.83 -11.80
N GLN A 11 15.44 -6.63 -12.56
CA GLN A 11 15.81 -5.31 -13.06
C GLN A 11 14.82 -4.79 -14.12
N GLU A 12 14.27 -5.67 -14.96
CA GLU A 12 13.22 -5.31 -15.91
C GLU A 12 11.91 -4.96 -15.18
N TYR A 13 11.53 -5.75 -14.16
CA TYR A 13 10.39 -5.41 -13.31
C TYR A 13 10.58 -4.08 -12.59
N GLU A 14 11.74 -3.84 -11.99
CA GLU A 14 12.08 -2.59 -11.32
C GLU A 14 11.97 -1.39 -12.28
N THR A 15 12.52 -1.53 -13.49
CA THR A 15 12.46 -0.49 -14.53
C THR A 15 11.02 -0.23 -14.96
N SER A 16 10.24 -1.28 -15.19
CA SER A 16 8.83 -1.19 -15.60
C SER A 16 7.97 -0.52 -14.53
N ILE A 17 8.09 -0.94 -13.27
CA ILE A 17 7.36 -0.34 -12.14
C ILE A 17 7.71 1.14 -12.01
N THR A 18 9.01 1.48 -12.06
CA THR A 18 9.47 2.87 -11.92
C THR A 18 8.91 3.75 -13.02
N ALA A 19 9.04 3.31 -14.29
CA ALA A 19 8.53 4.06 -15.42
C ALA A 19 7.02 4.27 -15.34
N TRP A 20 6.27 3.22 -15.00
CA TRP A 20 4.81 3.28 -14.88
C TRP A 20 4.38 4.22 -13.74
N LEU A 21 4.98 4.12 -12.55
CA LEU A 21 4.64 4.98 -11.41
C LEU A 21 4.82 6.46 -11.75
N HIS A 22 5.93 6.83 -12.38
CA HIS A 22 6.17 8.22 -12.78
C HIS A 22 5.22 8.71 -13.87
N ALA A 23 4.91 7.88 -14.87
CA ALA A 23 3.92 8.22 -15.89
C ALA A 23 2.52 8.41 -15.28
N PHE A 24 2.11 7.47 -14.43
CA PHE A 24 0.81 7.50 -13.77
C PHE A 24 0.66 8.72 -12.85
N ALA A 25 1.69 9.08 -12.09
CA ALA A 25 1.67 10.26 -11.24
C ALA A 25 1.62 11.59 -12.03
N ALA A 26 2.25 11.64 -13.21
CA ALA A 26 2.20 12.84 -14.05
C ALA A 26 0.78 13.15 -14.59
N GLU A 27 -0.08 12.13 -14.65
CA GLU A 27 -1.45 12.23 -15.17
C GLU A 27 -2.51 12.32 -14.07
N ASN A 28 -2.15 12.15 -12.79
CA ASN A 28 -3.09 12.07 -11.67
C ASN A 28 -2.77 13.08 -10.55
N GLU A 29 -3.65 14.06 -10.35
CA GLU A 29 -3.48 15.13 -9.35
C GLU A 29 -3.46 14.65 -7.88
N LEU A 30 -3.88 13.41 -7.62
CA LEU A 30 -3.82 12.81 -6.28
C LEU A 30 -2.40 12.45 -5.86
N PHE A 31 -1.45 12.32 -6.78
CA PHE A 31 -0.07 11.97 -6.47
C PHE A 31 0.70 13.20 -6.00
N GLU A 32 1.21 13.14 -4.78
CA GLU A 32 2.02 14.22 -4.20
C GLU A 32 3.52 13.97 -4.38
N ALA A 33 3.95 12.71 -4.22
CA ALA A 33 5.35 12.34 -4.34
C ALA A 33 5.52 10.85 -4.66
N ILE A 34 6.57 10.53 -5.40
CA ILE A 34 7.11 9.18 -5.53
C ILE A 34 8.59 9.24 -5.19
N ASP A 35 9.00 8.49 -4.18
CA ASP A 35 10.40 8.33 -3.80
C ASP A 35 10.85 6.88 -4.04
N ARG A 36 12.08 6.71 -4.49
CA ARG A 36 12.72 5.41 -4.71
C ARG A 36 13.81 5.26 -3.66
N GLY A 37 13.63 4.30 -2.75
CA GLY A 37 14.63 4.04 -1.70
C GLY A 37 16.02 3.78 -2.28
N GLU A 38 17.04 4.41 -1.70
CA GLU A 38 18.39 4.38 -2.25
C GLU A 38 18.96 2.94 -2.31
N PRO A 39 19.75 2.60 -3.34
CA PRO A 39 20.47 1.33 -3.40
C PRO A 39 21.49 1.26 -2.24
N GLY A 40 21.11 0.66 -1.11
CA GLY A 40 21.95 0.53 0.08
C GLY A 40 21.19 0.53 1.40
N GLU A 41 20.01 1.16 1.47
CA GLU A 41 19.16 1.14 2.67
C GLU A 41 18.40 -0.19 2.85
N SER A 42 18.15 -0.88 1.74
CA SER A 42 17.47 -2.17 1.68
C SER A 42 18.06 -3.01 0.55
N ALA A 43 18.16 -4.33 0.77
CA ALA A 43 18.57 -5.28 -0.27
C ALA A 43 17.53 -5.43 -1.39
N GLU A 44 16.27 -5.11 -1.11
CA GLU A 44 15.16 -5.16 -2.05
C GLU A 44 14.77 -3.75 -2.52
N PRO A 45 14.51 -3.55 -3.83
CA PRO A 45 13.95 -2.31 -4.37
C PRO A 45 12.65 -1.90 -3.68
N ARG A 46 12.55 -0.61 -3.32
CA ARG A 46 11.36 -0.02 -2.67
C ARG A 46 10.92 1.29 -3.31
N TRP A 47 9.62 1.49 -3.38
CA TRP A 47 8.99 2.75 -3.79
C TRP A 47 8.04 3.25 -2.70
N TYR A 48 8.06 4.55 -2.49
CA TYR A 48 7.21 5.28 -1.55
C TYR A 48 6.29 6.17 -2.38
N VAL A 49 5.02 5.80 -2.48
CA VAL A 49 4.01 6.55 -3.22
C VAL A 49 3.15 7.30 -2.20
N ARG A 50 3.18 8.63 -2.26
CA ARG A 50 2.37 9.49 -1.40
C ARG A 50 1.21 10.07 -2.19
N LEU A 51 0.02 9.83 -1.68
CA LEU A 51 -1.25 10.29 -2.24
C LEU A 51 -1.90 11.29 -1.28
N LYS A 52 -2.57 12.28 -1.85
CA LYS A 52 -3.45 13.20 -1.11
C LYS A 52 -4.80 12.52 -0.84
N GLY A 53 -5.15 12.35 0.44
CA GLY A 53 -6.47 11.82 0.82
C GLY A 53 -7.47 12.94 1.16
N GLU A 54 -8.73 12.57 1.30
CA GLU A 54 -9.81 13.46 1.72
C GLU A 54 -10.04 13.35 3.24
N GLU A 55 -10.11 12.12 3.74
CA GLU A 55 -10.30 11.80 5.16
C GLU A 55 -8.95 11.70 5.90
N LYS A 56 -7.96 11.05 5.27
CA LYS A 56 -6.59 11.00 5.77
C LYS A 56 -5.73 11.94 4.94
N GLU A 57 -5.16 12.98 5.55
CA GLU A 57 -4.38 14.02 4.85
C GLU A 57 -3.41 13.47 3.81
N HIS A 58 -2.65 12.43 4.19
CA HIS A 58 -1.76 11.71 3.29
C HIS A 58 -1.86 10.21 3.45
N ILE A 59 -1.90 9.51 2.33
CA ILE A 59 -1.83 8.04 2.26
C ILE A 59 -0.51 7.68 1.59
N THR A 60 0.36 7.01 2.34
CA THR A 60 1.64 6.52 1.82
C THR A 60 1.55 5.01 1.59
N ILE A 61 1.80 4.59 0.35
CA ILE A 61 1.89 3.19 -0.07
C ILE A 61 3.36 2.85 -0.29
N TRP A 62 3.83 1.80 0.35
CA TRP A 62 5.15 1.23 0.15
C TRP A 62 5.06 0.01 -0.74
N PHE A 63 5.78 0.02 -1.86
CA PHE A 63 6.00 -1.15 -2.68
C PHE A 63 7.38 -1.73 -2.39
N THR A 64 7.48 -3.04 -2.20
CA THR A 64 8.77 -3.75 -2.05
C THR A 64 8.84 -4.89 -3.06
N LEU A 65 9.79 -4.81 -3.98
CA LEU A 65 10.04 -5.84 -4.98
C LEU A 65 10.94 -6.92 -4.39
N GLY A 66 10.32 -8.05 -4.04
CA GLY A 66 11.06 -9.26 -3.66
C GLY A 66 11.43 -10.11 -4.88
N GLN A 67 12.01 -11.28 -4.61
CA GLN A 67 12.45 -12.21 -5.67
C GLN A 67 11.30 -12.80 -6.52
N ARG A 68 10.07 -12.87 -5.98
CA ARG A 68 8.93 -13.54 -6.63
C ARG A 68 7.61 -12.79 -6.50
N THR A 69 7.56 -11.76 -5.66
CA THR A 69 6.35 -11.03 -5.31
C THR A 69 6.65 -9.55 -5.21
N LEU A 70 5.69 -8.72 -5.63
CA LEU A 70 5.62 -7.32 -5.26
C LEU A 70 4.75 -7.23 -4.00
N ARG A 71 5.36 -6.90 -2.86
CA ARG A 71 4.61 -6.63 -1.62
C ARG A 71 4.22 -5.17 -1.60
N TYR A 72 3.05 -4.88 -1.03
CA TYR A 72 2.59 -3.52 -0.83
C TYR A 72 1.95 -3.35 0.53
N GLU A 73 2.17 -2.19 1.13
CA GLU A 73 1.56 -1.85 2.41
C GLU A 73 1.30 -0.35 2.54
N ALA A 74 0.24 0.01 3.26
CA ALA A 74 -0.10 1.38 3.59
C ALA A 74 -0.27 1.54 5.09
N TYR A 75 0.30 2.60 5.65
CA TYR A 75 0.12 2.97 7.06
C TYR A 75 -1.26 3.60 7.25
N VAL A 76 -2.07 3.03 8.15
CA VAL A 76 -3.44 3.50 8.39
C VAL A 76 -3.50 4.34 9.65
N LEU A 77 -3.12 3.75 10.78
CA LEU A 77 -3.33 4.29 12.12
C LEU A 77 -2.15 3.90 13.03
N PRO A 78 -1.67 4.78 13.93
CA PRO A 78 -0.75 4.38 15.00
C PRO A 78 -1.41 3.38 15.96
N ALA A 79 -0.66 2.88 16.95
CA ALA A 79 -1.26 2.13 18.05
C ALA A 79 -2.49 2.88 18.62
N PRO A 80 -3.66 2.22 18.71
CA PRO A 80 -4.84 2.83 19.29
C PRO A 80 -4.61 3.09 20.79
N ALA A 81 -4.95 4.29 21.26
CA ALA A 81 -4.85 4.66 22.68
C ALA A 81 -6.12 4.30 23.46
N GLU A 82 -7.26 4.32 22.78
CA GLU A 82 -8.60 4.07 23.32
C GLU A 82 -9.28 2.96 22.51
N HIS A 83 -10.25 2.25 23.12
CA HIS A 83 -11.07 1.24 22.45
C HIS A 83 -10.29 0.20 21.62
N VAL A 84 -9.11 -0.20 22.10
CA VAL A 84 -8.13 -1.05 21.37
C VAL A 84 -8.76 -2.32 20.78
N ALA A 85 -9.54 -3.05 21.57
CA ALA A 85 -10.19 -4.27 21.11
C ALA A 85 -11.21 -4.00 20.00
N GLU A 86 -11.98 -2.92 20.10
CA GLU A 86 -13.01 -2.53 19.12
C GLU A 86 -12.38 -2.06 17.80
N VAL A 87 -11.24 -1.33 17.88
CA VAL A 87 -10.45 -0.92 16.71
C VAL A 87 -9.98 -2.14 15.93
N TYR A 88 -9.36 -3.11 16.61
CA TYR A 88 -8.88 -4.32 15.94
C TYR A 88 -10.00 -5.25 15.48
N GLU A 89 -11.10 -5.34 16.22
CA GLU A 89 -12.29 -6.07 15.77
C GLU A 89 -12.85 -5.46 14.48
N LEU A 90 -13.00 -4.14 14.42
CA LEU A 90 -13.47 -3.44 13.22
C LEU A 90 -12.55 -3.72 12.02
N ALA A 91 -11.23 -3.60 12.22
CA ALA A 91 -10.25 -3.88 11.19
C ALA A 91 -10.33 -5.34 10.69
N LEU A 92 -10.42 -6.30 11.62
CA LEU A 92 -10.52 -7.73 11.29
C LEU A 92 -11.82 -8.06 10.55
N ARG A 93 -12.95 -7.47 10.97
CA ARG A 93 -14.25 -7.65 10.27
C ARG A 93 -14.23 -7.07 8.86
N ARG A 94 -13.46 -6.00 8.63
CA ARG A 94 -13.34 -5.41 7.29
C ARG A 94 -12.62 -6.34 6.33
N ASN A 95 -11.66 -7.14 6.79
CA ASN A 95 -10.89 -8.07 5.94
C ASN A 95 -11.76 -9.00 5.09
N ASP A 96 -12.94 -9.39 5.56
CA ASP A 96 -13.88 -10.24 4.82
C ASP A 96 -14.34 -9.64 3.47
N ARG A 97 -14.28 -8.31 3.33
CA ARG A 97 -14.73 -7.59 2.13
C ARG A 97 -13.59 -7.04 1.27
N LEU A 98 -12.35 -7.14 1.75
CA LEU A 98 -11.20 -6.60 1.05
C LEU A 98 -10.66 -7.60 0.05
N VAL A 99 -10.19 -7.12 -1.10
CA VAL A 99 -9.60 -7.96 -2.14
C VAL A 99 -8.16 -7.55 -2.37
N GLY A 100 -7.25 -8.51 -2.25
CA GLY A 100 -5.81 -8.31 -2.44
C GLY A 100 -5.14 -7.53 -1.30
N ALA A 101 -5.86 -7.03 -0.30
CA ALA A 101 -5.26 -6.43 0.88
C ALA A 101 -6.01 -6.83 2.15
N HIS A 102 -5.33 -6.77 3.29
CA HIS A 102 -5.90 -7.05 4.60
C HIS A 102 -5.27 -6.15 5.66
N PHE A 103 -6.04 -5.82 6.69
CA PHE A 103 -5.54 -5.18 7.89
C PHE A 103 -4.63 -6.12 8.67
N ALA A 104 -3.49 -5.60 9.11
CA ALA A 104 -2.51 -6.29 9.92
C ALA A 104 -1.92 -5.34 10.97
N ILE A 105 -1.51 -5.89 12.12
CA ILE A 105 -0.76 -5.17 13.13
C ILE A 105 0.73 -5.23 12.74
N GLY A 106 1.38 -4.08 12.68
CA GLY A 106 2.78 -3.94 12.33
C GLY A 106 3.64 -3.52 13.52
N VAL A 107 4.73 -2.83 13.21
CA VAL A 107 5.67 -2.31 14.22
C VAL A 107 4.96 -1.27 15.09
N GLU A 108 5.32 -1.23 16.38
CA GLU A 108 4.70 -0.33 17.37
C GLU A 108 3.17 -0.47 17.45
N ASP A 109 2.65 -1.69 17.24
CA ASP A 109 1.22 -2.02 17.27
C ASP A 109 0.33 -1.16 16.33
N ALA A 110 0.98 -0.49 15.36
CA ALA A 110 0.31 0.31 14.36
C ALA A 110 -0.45 -0.57 13.37
N LEU A 111 -1.55 -0.03 12.84
CA LEU A 111 -2.41 -0.71 11.89
C LEU A 111 -1.97 -0.39 10.46
N PHE A 112 -1.73 -1.45 9.70
CA PHE A 112 -1.36 -1.40 8.29
C PHE A 112 -2.40 -2.11 7.43
N LEU A 113 -2.48 -1.71 6.19
CA LEU A 113 -3.18 -2.42 5.14
C LEU A 113 -2.11 -3.07 4.24
N ARG A 114 -2.07 -4.40 4.14
CA ARG A 114 -0.99 -5.14 3.48
C ARG A 114 -1.50 -6.09 2.41
N GLY A 115 -0.70 -6.31 1.38
CA GLY A 115 -0.94 -7.35 0.40
C GLY A 115 0.31 -7.70 -0.40
N GLU A 116 0.17 -8.69 -1.26
CA GLU A 116 1.24 -9.16 -2.13
C GLU A 116 0.69 -9.65 -3.47
N LEU A 117 1.46 -9.41 -4.53
CA LEU A 117 1.15 -9.81 -5.88
C LEU A 117 2.31 -10.66 -6.44
N PRO A 118 2.07 -11.89 -6.91
CA PRO A 118 3.08 -12.66 -7.63
C PRO A 118 3.56 -11.90 -8.88
N LEU A 119 4.87 -11.85 -9.13
CA LEU A 119 5.41 -11.11 -10.29
C LEU A 119 4.93 -11.64 -11.64
N THR A 120 4.52 -12.92 -11.69
CA THR A 120 3.89 -13.51 -12.88
C THR A 120 2.53 -12.90 -13.23
N ALA A 121 1.86 -12.27 -12.26
CA ALA A 121 0.59 -11.57 -12.46
C ALA A 121 0.78 -10.04 -12.56
N LEU A 122 2.00 -9.53 -12.34
CA LEU A 122 2.27 -8.09 -12.36
C LEU A 122 2.09 -7.52 -13.76
N ASN A 123 1.24 -6.50 -13.84
CA ASN A 123 1.02 -5.67 -15.01
C ASN A 123 0.52 -4.28 -14.55
N GLU A 124 0.43 -3.35 -15.49
CA GLU A 124 0.01 -1.96 -15.22
C GLU A 124 -1.39 -1.87 -14.59
N ALA A 125 -2.34 -2.68 -15.05
CA ALA A 125 -3.70 -2.68 -14.50
C ALA A 125 -3.74 -3.22 -13.06
N GLU A 126 -2.88 -4.18 -12.71
CA GLU A 126 -2.76 -4.63 -11.32
C GLU A 126 -2.11 -3.58 -10.42
N LEU A 127 -1.12 -2.81 -10.91
CA LEU A 127 -0.54 -1.70 -10.15
C LEU A 127 -1.57 -0.61 -9.88
N ASP A 128 -2.33 -0.20 -10.91
CA ASP A 128 -3.45 0.74 -10.78
C ASP A 128 -4.48 0.24 -9.76
N ARG A 129 -4.92 -1.02 -9.91
CA ARG A 129 -5.87 -1.66 -9.01
C ARG A 129 -5.38 -1.64 -7.56
N ILE A 130 -4.11 -1.96 -7.32
CA ILE A 130 -3.54 -1.96 -5.96
C ILE A 130 -3.57 -0.56 -5.37
N ILE A 131 -3.08 0.45 -6.10
CA ILE A 131 -3.04 1.83 -5.62
C ILE A 131 -4.46 2.34 -5.30
N GLY A 132 -5.39 2.20 -6.26
CA GLY A 132 -6.77 2.63 -6.09
C GLY A 132 -7.49 1.88 -4.96
N SER A 133 -7.25 0.58 -4.81
CA SER A 133 -7.86 -0.22 -3.74
C SER A 133 -7.33 0.20 -2.37
N LEU A 134 -6.02 0.34 -2.20
CA LEU A 134 -5.43 0.78 -0.92
C LEU A 134 -5.93 2.17 -0.54
N TYR A 135 -5.96 3.11 -1.50
CA TYR A 135 -6.52 4.44 -1.31
C TYR A 135 -7.96 4.37 -0.78
N GLN A 136 -8.84 3.68 -1.52
CA GLN A 136 -10.25 3.57 -1.17
C GLN A 136 -10.49 2.87 0.17
N TYR A 137 -9.71 1.83 0.47
CA TYR A 137 -9.83 1.07 1.72
C TYR A 137 -9.41 1.91 2.92
N VAL A 138 -8.37 2.72 2.78
CA VAL A 138 -7.95 3.68 3.81
C VAL A 138 -9.02 4.75 4.00
N GLU A 139 -9.40 5.46 2.94
CA GLU A 139 -10.37 6.57 3.01
C GLU A 139 -11.71 6.13 3.63
N SER A 140 -12.25 4.98 3.19
CA SER A 140 -13.54 4.50 3.68
C SER A 140 -13.53 3.97 5.12
N THR A 141 -12.37 3.61 5.67
CA THR A 141 -12.26 2.98 7.00
C THR A 141 -11.63 3.91 8.03
N PHE A 142 -10.79 4.85 7.62
CA PHE A 142 -10.03 5.73 8.49
C PHE A 142 -10.89 6.56 9.45
N PRO A 143 -12.01 7.20 9.04
CA PRO A 143 -12.83 8.01 9.95
C PRO A 143 -13.41 7.24 11.13
N ALA A 144 -13.80 5.98 10.90
CA ALA A 144 -14.31 5.11 11.97
C ALA A 144 -13.18 4.67 12.91
N LEU A 145 -12.03 4.29 12.36
CA LEU A 145 -10.88 3.83 13.15
C LEU A 145 -10.31 4.95 14.02
N ILE A 146 -10.11 6.16 13.46
CA ILE A 146 -9.51 7.28 14.20
C ILE A 146 -10.41 7.76 15.35
N ARG A 147 -11.74 7.77 15.14
CA ARG A 147 -12.72 8.14 16.17
C ARG A 147 -12.76 7.15 17.32
N LEU A 148 -12.62 5.85 17.04
CA LEU A 148 -12.53 4.83 18.09
C LEU A 148 -11.19 4.92 18.82
N ALA A 149 -10.09 5.00 18.08
CA ALA A 149 -8.74 4.94 18.62
C ALA A 149 -8.32 6.15 19.48
N PHE A 150 -8.96 7.30 19.25
CA PHE A 150 -8.67 8.58 19.94
C PHE A 150 -9.97 9.33 20.27
N ALA A 151 -10.97 8.62 20.80
CA ALA A 151 -12.31 9.15 21.07
C ALA A 151 -12.29 10.47 21.85
N SER A 152 -11.41 10.60 22.84
CA SER A 152 -11.23 11.82 23.64
C SER A 152 -10.87 13.08 22.81
N LYS A 153 -10.27 12.93 21.62
CA LYS A 153 -9.91 14.05 20.73
C LYS A 153 -11.07 14.54 19.86
N PHE A 154 -12.19 13.82 19.83
CA PHE A 154 -13.37 14.12 19.02
C PHE A 154 -14.61 14.45 19.87
N ALA A 155 -14.45 14.57 21.19
CA ALA A 155 -15.50 14.92 22.15
C ALA A 155 -15.73 16.42 22.26
#